data_AF-T0DGF9-F1
#
_entry.id   AF-T0DGF9-F1
#
_cell.length_a   1.000
_cell.length_b   1.000
_cell.length_c   1.000
_cell.angle_alpha   90.00
_cell.angle_beta   90.00
_cell.angle_gamma   90.00
#
_symmetry.space_group_name_H-M   'P 1'
#
loop_
_entity.id
_entity.type
_entity.pdbx_description
1 polymer ?
#
loop_
_entity_poly.entity_id
_entity_poly.type
_entity_poly.pdbx_seq_one_letter_code
_entity_poly.pdbx_strand_id
1 'polypeptide(L)'
;MERPTAEIRRLLLLGLLRDYIQQEIAHLKDDLKKANLSISEIQTNELDITVKFVNNGMYDQGIYMRKMLDAEIKNRAKRTGLII
;
A
#
# COMPACT_ATOMS: atom_id res chain seq x y z
N MET A 1 -21.67 -3.60 26.29
CA MET A 1 -20.56 -2.86 26.91
C MET A 1 -19.29 -3.39 26.27
N GLU A 2 -18.70 -2.65 25.32
CA GLU A 2 -17.41 -3.03 24.72
C GLU A 2 -16.37 -3.13 25.83
N ARG A 3 -15.62 -4.24 25.85
CA ARG A 3 -14.59 -4.45 26.87
C ARG A 3 -13.42 -3.54 26.52
N PRO A 4 -13.02 -2.58 27.36
CA PRO A 4 -11.92 -1.64 27.05
C PRO A 4 -10.62 -2.35 26.62
N THR A 5 -10.39 -3.56 27.13
CA THR A 5 -9.25 -4.41 26.75
C THR A 5 -9.30 -4.92 25.30
N ALA A 6 -10.48 -5.07 24.71
CA ALA A 6 -10.63 -5.47 23.31
C ALA A 6 -10.22 -4.34 22.36
N GLU A 7 -10.64 -3.10 22.64
CA GLU A 7 -10.28 -1.93 21.83
C GLU A 7 -8.79 -1.59 21.95
N ILE A 8 -8.21 -1.70 23.15
CA ILE A 8 -6.76 -1.55 23.34
C ILE A 8 -6.01 -2.60 22.52
N ARG A 9 -6.45 -3.87 22.57
CA ARG A 9 -5.85 -4.93 21.76
C ARG A 9 -5.96 -4.64 20.27
N ARG A 10 -7.11 -4.15 19.81
CA ARG A 10 -7.32 -3.78 18.40
C ARG A 10 -6.37 -2.66 17.96
N LEU A 11 -6.21 -1.64 18.79
CA LEU A 11 -5.27 -0.54 18.53
C LEU A 11 -3.82 -1.04 18.42
N LEU A 12 -3.38 -1.91 19.34
CA LEU A 12 -2.03 -2.50 19.30
C LEU A 12 -1.81 -3.35 18.04
N LEU A 13 -2.80 -4.14 17.65
CA LEU A 13 -2.74 -4.93 16.41
C LEU A 13 -2.63 -4.04 15.16
N LEU A 14 -3.39 -2.94 15.11
CA LEU A 14 -3.27 -1.98 14.00
C LEU A 14 -1.89 -1.32 13.96
N GLY A 15 -1.28 -1.04 15.12
CA GLY A 15 0.09 -0.56 15.23
C GLY A 15 1.10 -1.55 14.64
N LEU A 16 1.04 -2.81 15.08
CA LEU A 16 1.93 -3.86 14.56
C LEU A 16 1.72 -4.10 13.05
N LEU A 17 0.48 -4.06 12.58
CA LEU A 17 0.15 -4.20 11.16
C LEU A 17 0.75 -3.06 10.33
N ARG A 18 0.72 -1.83 10.85
CA ARG A 18 1.35 -0.67 10.19
C ARG A 18 2.84 -0.91 10.01
N ASP A 19 3.53 -1.37 11.05
CA ASP A 19 4.96 -1.60 11.02
C ASP A 19 5.33 -2.74 10.05
N TYR A 20 4.54 -3.82 10.04
CA TYR A 20 4.68 -4.91 9.06
C TYR A 20 4.51 -4.41 7.62
N ILE A 21 3.46 -3.62 7.35
CA ILE A 21 3.22 -3.04 6.01
C ILE A 21 4.39 -2.15 5.58
N GLN A 22 4.97 -1.38 6.51
CA GLN A 22 6.15 -0.55 6.20
C GLN A 22 7.37 -1.38 5.80
N GLN A 23 7.61 -2.50 6.46
CA GLN A 23 8.68 -3.44 6.09
C GLN A 23 8.45 -4.05 4.71
N GLU A 24 7.23 -4.50 4.43
CA GLU A 24 6.86 -5.05 3.13
C GLU A 24 6.96 -4.02 2.00
N ILE A 25 6.62 -2.75 2.25
CA ILE A 25 6.85 -1.66 1.30
C ILE A 25 8.34 -1.49 1.02
N ALA A 26 9.20 -1.58 2.04
CA ALA A 26 10.65 -1.48 1.86
C ALA A 26 11.19 -2.64 1.02
N HIS A 27 10.78 -3.88 1.33
CA HIS A 27 11.13 -5.07 0.54
C HIS A 27 10.68 -4.93 -0.92
N LEU A 28 9.44 -4.49 -1.17
CA LEU A 28 8.94 -4.30 -2.52
C LEU A 28 9.75 -3.24 -3.27
N LYS A 29 10.12 -2.13 -2.64
CA LYS A 29 10.98 -1.11 -3.25
C LYS A 29 12.35 -1.67 -3.63
N ASP A 30 12.94 -2.51 -2.78
CA ASP A 30 14.20 -3.17 -3.08
C ASP A 30 14.06 -4.13 -4.27
N ASP A 31 12.96 -4.87 -4.34
CA ASP A 31 12.68 -5.77 -5.47
C ASP A 31 12.46 -5.00 -6.78
N LEU A 32 11.76 -3.86 -6.73
CA LEU A 32 11.63 -2.97 -7.89
C LEU A 32 13.00 -2.48 -8.36
N LYS A 33 13.87 -2.07 -7.42
CA LYS A 33 15.23 -1.62 -7.75
C LYS A 33 16.06 -2.72 -8.39
N LYS A 34 15.99 -3.96 -7.87
CA LYS A 34 16.65 -5.14 -8.48
C LYS A 34 16.15 -5.42 -9.90
N ALA A 35 14.89 -5.09 -10.18
CA ALA A 35 14.27 -5.20 -11.50
C ALA A 35 14.52 -3.98 -12.42
N ASN A 36 15.45 -3.07 -12.06
CA ASN A 36 15.69 -1.81 -12.76
C ASN A 36 14.44 -0.92 -12.92
N LEU A 37 13.52 -1.01 -11.95
CA LEU A 37 12.35 -0.16 -11.85
C LEU A 37 12.52 0.81 -10.67
N SER A 38 12.41 2.11 -10.93
CA SER A 38 12.43 3.11 -9.86
C SER A 38 11.30 4.12 -10.03
N ILE A 39 10.58 4.39 -8.95
CA ILE A 39 9.53 5.41 -8.94
C ILE A 39 10.18 6.76 -8.67
N SER A 40 9.97 7.71 -9.57
CA SER A 40 10.52 9.07 -9.44
C SER A 40 9.53 10.04 -8.82
N GLU A 41 8.23 9.90 -9.14
CA GLU A 41 7.19 10.79 -8.65
C GLU A 41 5.86 10.05 -8.50
N ILE A 42 5.13 10.33 -7.42
CA ILE A 42 3.75 9.89 -7.23
C ILE A 42 2.90 11.13 -6.99
N GLN A 43 1.94 11.38 -7.87
CA GLN A 43 0.94 12.43 -7.72
C GLN A 43 -0.40 11.78 -7.43
N THR A 44 -1.02 12.16 -6.32
CA THR A 44 -2.32 11.61 -5.90
C THR A 44 -3.37 12.69 -5.99
N ASN A 45 -4.40 12.43 -6.79
CA ASN A 45 -5.58 13.27 -6.91
C ASN A 45 -6.80 12.55 -6.33
N GLU A 46 -7.98 13.18 -6.45
CA GLU A 46 -9.24 12.59 -5.99
C GLU A 46 -9.62 11.34 -6.81
N LEU A 47 -9.39 11.37 -8.13
CA LEU A 47 -9.84 10.32 -9.05
C LEU A 47 -8.76 9.28 -9.35
N ASP A 48 -7.52 9.72 -9.46
CA ASP A 48 -6.40 8.90 -9.94
C ASP A 48 -5.12 9.11 -9.14
N ILE A 49 -4.22 8.15 -9.29
CA ILE A 49 -2.84 8.20 -8.84
C ILE A 49 -1.98 8.08 -10.09
N THR A 50 -1.24 9.15 -10.38
CA THR A 50 -0.27 9.18 -11.48
C THR A 50 1.12 8.86 -10.92
N VAL A 51 1.79 7.88 -11.51
CA VAL A 51 3.13 7.42 -11.10
C VAL A 51 4.07 7.60 -12.27
N LYS A 52 5.10 8.43 -12.09
CA LYS A 52 6.24 8.48 -13.02
C LYS A 52 7.32 7.54 -12.53
N PHE A 53 7.87 6.74 -13.43
CA PHE A 53 8.88 5.76 -13.09
C PHE A 53 9.90 5.61 -14.22
N VAL A 54 11.05 5.04 -13.88
CA VAL A 54 12.09 4.63 -14.82
C VAL A 54 12.09 3.12 -14.88
N ASN A 55 11.98 2.57 -16.08
CA ASN A 55 12.05 1.14 -16.36
C ASN A 55 13.18 0.87 -17.35
N ASN A 56 14.22 0.15 -16.92
CA ASN A 56 15.40 -0.13 -17.74
C ASN A 56 16.02 1.15 -18.36
N GLY A 57 16.04 2.24 -17.59
CA GLY A 57 16.59 3.53 -18.02
C GLY A 57 15.65 4.38 -18.88
N MET A 58 14.46 3.88 -19.25
CA MET A 58 13.44 4.65 -19.96
C MET A 58 12.42 5.24 -19.00
N TYR A 59 12.07 6.51 -19.21
CA TYR A 59 11.00 7.16 -18.46
C TYR A 59 9.63 6.72 -18.98
N ASP A 60 8.74 6.39 -18.06
CA ASP A 60 7.37 5.99 -18.35
C ASP A 60 6.42 6.52 -17.26
N GLN A 61 5.11 6.46 -17.53
CA GLN A 61 4.06 6.95 -16.66
C GLN A 61 2.88 5.97 -16.62
N GLY A 62 2.47 5.60 -15.40
CA GLY A 62 1.26 4.85 -15.13
C GLY A 62 0.19 5.73 -14.50
N ILE A 63 -1.07 5.54 -14.89
CA ILE A 63 -2.22 6.19 -14.27
C ILE A 63 -3.13 5.09 -13.69
N TYR A 64 -3.41 5.18 -12.40
CA TYR A 64 -4.22 4.20 -11.68
C TYR A 64 -5.46 4.86 -11.10
N MET A 65 -6.64 4.28 -11.35
CA MET A 65 -7.88 4.80 -10.77
C MET A 65 -7.92 4.53 -9.26
N ARG A 66 -8.04 5.60 -8.46
CA ARG A 66 -8.03 5.50 -7.00
C ARG A 66 -9.14 4.57 -6.48
N LYS A 67 -10.36 4.71 -7.01
CA LYS A 67 -11.50 3.86 -6.62
C LYS A 67 -11.27 2.38 -6.88
N MET A 68 -10.52 2.03 -7.93
CA MET A 68 -10.17 0.64 -8.24
C MET A 68 -9.18 0.11 -7.21
N LEU A 69 -8.12 0.87 -6.92
CA LEU A 69 -7.14 0.50 -5.89
C LEU A 69 -7.80 0.36 -4.50
N ASP A 70 -8.70 1.28 -4.14
CA ASP A 70 -9.47 1.21 -2.90
C ASP A 70 -10.31 -0.08 -2.82
N ALA A 71 -10.98 -0.43 -3.93
CA ALA A 71 -11.78 -1.65 -4.01
C ALA A 71 -10.90 -2.91 -3.91
N GLU A 72 -9.73 -2.92 -4.54
CA GLU A 72 -8.77 -4.01 -4.43
C GLU A 72 -8.28 -4.21 -3.00
N ILE A 73 -7.92 -3.13 -2.30
CA ILE A 73 -7.48 -3.17 -0.90
C ILE A 73 -8.60 -3.72 -0.02
N LYS A 74 -9.83 -3.20 -0.15
CA LYS A 74 -11.00 -3.70 0.61
C LYS A 74 -11.23 -5.19 0.38
N ASN A 75 -11.14 -5.64 -0.87
CA ASN A 75 -11.34 -7.04 -1.22
C ASN A 75 -10.20 -7.95 -0.76
N ARG A 76 -8.95 -7.46 -0.74
CA ARG A 76 -7.81 -8.19 -0.19
C ARG A 76 -7.91 -8.29 1.33
N ALA A 77 -8.17 -7.18 2.01
CA ALA A 77 -8.33 -7.13 3.46
C ALA A 77 -9.42 -8.07 3.97
N LYS A 78 -10.58 -8.12 3.29
CA LYS A 78 -11.67 -9.05 3.61
C LYS A 78 -11.27 -10.52 3.43
N ARG A 79 -10.44 -10.83 2.42
CA ARG A 79 -10.01 -12.20 2.10
C ARG A 79 -8.89 -12.70 3.00
N THR A 80 -7.98 -11.83 3.41
CA THR A 80 -6.83 -12.20 4.25
C THR A 80 -7.10 -12.01 5.76
N GLY A 81 -8.26 -11.47 6.14
CA GLY A 81 -8.55 -11.13 7.54
C GLY A 81 -7.69 -9.99 8.09
N LEU A 82 -7.08 -9.18 7.21
CA LEU A 82 -6.20 -8.08 7.59
C LEU A 82 -6.94 -6.95 8.33
N ILE A 83 -8.27 -6.89 8.17
CA ILE A 83 -9.14 -5.93 8.85
C ILE A 83 -10.25 -6.74 9.53
N ILE A 84 -10.25 -6.74 10.87
CA ILE A 84 -11.30 -7.29 11.74
C ILE A 84 -12.23 -6.17 12.16
#